data_AF-A0A920MKI1-F1
#
_entry.id   AF-A0A920MKI1-F1
#
_cell.length_a   1.000
_cell.length_b   1.000
_cell.length_c   1.000
_cell.angle_alpha   90.00
_cell.angle_beta   90.00
_cell.angle_gamma   90.00
#
_symmetry.space_group_name_H-M   'P 1'
#
loop_
_entity.id
_entity.type
_entity.pdbx_description
1 polymer ?
#
loop_
_entity_poly.entity_id
_entity_poly.type
_entity_poly.pdbx_seq_one_letter_code
_entity_poly.pdbx_strand_id
1 'polypeptide(L)'
;MRTSFIRNLSRNQGIELGAEGAQTIRDSDLRMGLNTPGEPNPNYGNLVPVSIDNSKSTVQELRYEPFTIHNWQINDRMSLESDYSMRLPQSNKKGTSAEREVFPFQTKDRLQI
;
A
#
# COMPACT_ATOMS: atom_id res chain seq x y z
N MET A 1 -8.50 3.01 6.70
CA MET A 1 -9.08 2.54 7.97
C MET A 1 -7.96 2.13 8.91
N ARG A 2 -8.07 2.41 10.21
CA ARG A 2 -7.08 2.05 11.24
C ARG A 2 -7.81 1.59 12.48
N THR A 3 -7.32 0.53 13.11
CA THR A 3 -7.81 0.06 14.41
C THR A 3 -6.64 -0.34 15.29
N SER A 4 -6.76 -0.12 16.58
CA SER A 4 -5.76 -0.55 17.55
C SER A 4 -6.35 -0.85 18.92
N PHE A 5 -5.56 -1.59 19.69
CA PHE A 5 -5.86 -2.04 21.04
C PHE A 5 -4.63 -1.84 21.92
N ILE A 6 -4.83 -1.16 23.04
CA ILE A 6 -3.77 -0.81 23.98
C ILE A 6 -3.96 -1.58 25.29
N ARG A 7 -2.88 -2.14 25.81
CA ARG A 7 -2.85 -2.79 27.12
C ARG A 7 -1.58 -2.49 27.88
N ASN A 8 -1.70 -2.42 29.20
CA ASN A 8 -0.56 -2.47 30.10
C ASN A 8 -0.26 -3.94 30.42
N LEU A 9 0.96 -4.38 30.14
CA LEU A 9 1.46 -5.71 30.53
C LEU A 9 1.93 -5.71 31.98
N SER A 10 2.50 -4.59 32.43
CA SER A 10 2.90 -4.33 33.80
C SER A 10 2.78 -2.83 34.11
N ARG A 11 3.16 -2.38 35.32
CA ARG A 11 3.16 -0.96 35.70
C ARG A 11 4.05 -0.10 34.79
N ASN A 12 5.11 -0.70 34.24
CA ASN A 12 6.16 -0.03 33.48
C ASN A 12 6.25 -0.51 32.02
N GLN A 13 5.28 -1.32 31.57
CA GLN A 13 5.23 -1.79 30.18
C GLN A 13 3.83 -1.68 29.60
N GLY A 14 3.73 -1.00 28.47
CA GLY A 14 2.51 -0.87 27.67
C GLY A 14 2.74 -1.40 26.26
N ILE A 15 1.71 -2.01 25.67
CA ILE A 15 1.73 -2.48 24.29
C ILE A 15 0.51 -1.95 23.54
N GLU A 16 0.71 -1.53 22.30
CA GLU A 16 -0.33 -1.26 21.32
C GLU A 16 -0.20 -2.27 20.18
N LEU A 17 -1.31 -2.91 19.84
CA LEU A 17 -1.42 -3.79 18.68
C LEU A 17 -2.46 -3.19 17.75
N GLY A 18 -2.16 -3.11 16.46
CA GLY A 18 -3.12 -2.57 15.51
C GLY A 18 -2.88 -3.01 14.08
N ALA A 19 -3.77 -2.54 13.22
CA ALA A 19 -3.68 -2.76 11.79
C ALA A 19 -4.24 -1.56 11.03
N GLU A 20 -3.59 -1.26 9.92
CA GLU A 20 -3.99 -0.22 8.99
C GLU A 20 -4.35 -0.81 7.63
N GLY A 21 -5.37 -0.24 7.00
CA GLY A 21 -5.90 -0.66 5.71
C GLY A 21 -6.14 0.52 4.79
N ALA A 22 -5.73 0.42 3.53
CA ALA A 22 -6.00 1.43 2.50
C ALA A 22 -6.45 0.77 1.19
N GLN A 23 -7.32 1.47 0.45
CA GLN A 23 -7.79 1.04 -0.86
C GLN A 23 -7.54 2.15 -1.88
N THR A 24 -6.97 1.77 -3.01
CA THR A 24 -6.78 2.64 -4.17
C THR A 24 -7.40 1.96 -5.39
N ILE A 25 -8.21 2.69 -6.14
CA ILE A 25 -8.78 2.23 -7.42
C ILE A 25 -8.23 3.16 -8.49
N ARG A 26 -7.69 2.58 -9.57
CA ARG A 26 -7.16 3.32 -10.70
C ARG A 26 -7.78 2.82 -11.99
N ASP A 27 -8.49 3.71 -12.66
CA ASP A 27 -8.99 3.48 -14.01
C ASP A 27 -7.99 4.00 -15.04
N SER A 28 -7.83 3.25 -16.14
CA SER A 28 -7.02 3.59 -17.29
C SER A 28 -7.85 3.43 -18.56
N ASP A 29 -7.78 4.42 -19.45
CA ASP A 29 -8.35 4.40 -20.80
C ASP A 29 -7.29 4.96 -21.76
N LEU A 30 -6.34 4.11 -22.18
CA LEU A 30 -5.28 4.50 -23.10
C LEU A 30 -5.81 4.51 -24.53
N ARG A 31 -5.80 5.68 -25.14
CA ARG A 31 -6.19 5.88 -26.53
C ARG A 31 -4.95 6.17 -27.36
N MET A 32 -4.70 5.36 -28.38
CA MET A 32 -3.61 5.57 -29.34
C MET A 32 -4.19 5.65 -30.74
N GLY A 33 -3.73 6.66 -31.48
CA GLY A 33 -4.00 6.78 -32.91
C GLY A 33 -2.69 6.93 -33.68
N LEU A 34 -2.68 6.49 -34.93
CA LEU A 34 -1.56 6.59 -35.84
C LEU A 34 -1.90 7.51 -37.02
N ASN A 35 -0.87 8.22 -37.51
CA ASN A 35 -0.97 9.00 -38.73
C ASN A 35 -0.72 8.10 -39.95
N THR A 36 -1.72 7.28 -40.28
CA THR A 36 -1.71 6.34 -41.40
C THR A 36 -2.97 6.52 -42.25
N PRO A 37 -2.99 6.07 -43.51
CA PRO A 37 -4.23 6.04 -44.30
C PRO A 37 -5.30 5.19 -43.60
N GLY A 38 -6.54 5.70 -43.49
CA GLY A 38 -7.66 5.03 -42.81
C GLY A 38 -8.76 6.01 -42.38
N GLU A 39 -9.75 5.54 -41.62
CA GLU A 39 -10.82 6.38 -41.06
C GLU A 39 -10.32 7.10 -39.78
N PRO A 40 -10.18 8.45 -39.79
CA PRO A 40 -9.74 9.21 -38.63
C PRO A 40 -10.86 9.38 -37.60
N ASN A 41 -10.51 9.40 -36.31
CA ASN A 41 -11.48 9.54 -35.22
C ASN A 41 -11.15 10.71 -34.29
N PRO A 42 -12.10 11.66 -34.05
CA PRO A 42 -11.89 12.79 -33.14
C PRO A 42 -11.53 12.39 -31.70
N ASN A 43 -12.00 11.23 -31.23
CA ASN A 43 -11.68 10.72 -29.89
C ASN A 43 -10.21 10.27 -29.73
N TYR A 44 -9.47 10.23 -30.84
CA TYR A 44 -8.07 9.81 -30.94
C TYR A 44 -7.21 10.93 -31.56
N GLY A 45 -7.64 12.19 -31.45
CA GLY A 45 -6.92 13.35 -31.98
C GLY A 45 -6.98 13.46 -33.51
N ASN A 46 -8.05 12.94 -34.13
CA ASN A 46 -8.22 12.83 -35.59
C ASN A 46 -7.18 11.92 -36.27
N LEU A 47 -6.58 11.00 -35.50
CA LEU A 47 -5.73 9.94 -36.02
C LEU A 47 -6.53 8.64 -36.21
N VAL A 48 -5.99 7.69 -36.97
CA VAL A 48 -6.60 6.37 -37.17
C VAL A 48 -6.46 5.57 -35.87
N PRO A 49 -7.56 5.08 -35.24
CA PRO A 49 -7.50 4.35 -33.98
C PRO A 49 -6.68 3.07 -34.07
N VAL A 50 -5.87 2.81 -33.04
CA VAL A 50 -5.17 1.53 -32.84
C VAL A 50 -5.79 0.82 -31.65
N SER A 51 -6.17 -0.44 -31.84
CA SER A 51 -6.60 -1.30 -30.74
C SER A 51 -5.40 -1.68 -29.89
N ILE A 52 -5.39 -1.24 -28.63
CA ILE A 52 -4.41 -1.68 -27.63
C ILE A 52 -5.12 -2.60 -26.64
N ASP A 53 -4.60 -3.80 -26.48
CA ASP A 53 -5.07 -4.74 -25.46
C ASP A 53 -4.82 -4.15 -24.07
N ASN A 54 -5.81 -4.28 -23.17
CA ASN A 54 -5.83 -3.63 -21.85
C ASN A 54 -5.82 -2.08 -21.87
N SER A 55 -6.15 -1.45 -23.00
CA SER A 55 -6.35 0.01 -23.08
C SER A 55 -7.33 0.51 -22.02
N LYS A 56 -8.42 -0.23 -21.81
CA LYS A 56 -9.37 -0.03 -20.72
C LYS A 56 -9.13 -1.05 -19.61
N SER A 57 -8.67 -0.57 -18.46
CA SER A 57 -8.47 -1.41 -17.29
C SER A 57 -8.78 -0.68 -15.99
N THR A 58 -9.25 -1.43 -15.00
CA THR A 58 -9.44 -0.96 -13.62
C THR A 58 -8.53 -1.80 -12.72
N VAL A 59 -7.61 -1.14 -12.03
CA VAL A 59 -6.71 -1.78 -11.06
C VAL A 59 -7.17 -1.40 -9.66
N GLN A 60 -7.31 -2.40 -8.80
CA GLN A 60 -7.62 -2.20 -7.38
C GLN A 60 -6.45 -2.67 -6.51
N GLU A 61 -5.92 -1.74 -5.72
CA GLU A 61 -4.90 -1.99 -4.72
C GLU A 61 -5.51 -1.93 -3.31
N LEU A 62 -5.26 -2.94 -2.51
CA LEU A 62 -5.65 -3.09 -1.12
C LEU A 62 -4.38 -3.33 -0.33
N ARG A 63 -4.08 -2.42 0.60
CA ARG A 63 -2.91 -2.51 1.46
C ARG A 63 -3.36 -2.79 2.88
N TYR A 64 -2.76 -3.80 3.51
CA TYR A 64 -2.95 -4.12 4.93
C TYR A 64 -1.60 -4.15 5.63
N GLU A 65 -1.47 -3.40 6.72
CA GLU A 65 -0.22 -3.20 7.47
C GLU A 65 -0.49 -3.37 8.97
N PRO A 66 -0.32 -4.58 9.55
CA PRO A 66 -0.28 -4.76 11.00
C PRO A 66 0.93 -4.05 11.62
N PHE A 67 0.75 -3.58 12.85
CA PHE A 67 1.80 -2.96 13.65
C PHE A 67 1.70 -3.32 15.13
N THR A 68 2.84 -3.24 15.80
CA THR A 68 2.99 -3.41 17.25
C THR A 68 3.89 -2.29 17.76
N ILE A 69 3.48 -1.64 18.86
CA ILE A 69 4.30 -0.65 19.57
C ILE A 69 4.45 -1.14 21.01
N HIS A 70 5.68 -1.26 21.51
CA HIS A 70 5.98 -1.61 22.89
C HIS A 70 6.67 -0.43 23.57
N ASN A 71 6.07 0.05 24.65
CA ASN A 71 6.61 1.10 25.50
C ASN A 71 7.10 0.47 26.81
N TRP A 72 8.38 0.65 27.13
CA TRP A 72 8.99 0.15 28.36
C TRP A 72 9.70 1.27 29.12
N GLN A 73 9.19 1.59 30.30
CA GLN A 73 9.90 2.43 31.27
C GLN A 73 10.93 1.58 32.02
N ILE A 74 12.21 1.80 31.74
CA ILE A 74 13.32 1.06 32.34
C ILE A 74 13.56 1.55 33.77
N ASN A 75 13.53 2.87 33.97
CA ASN A 75 13.58 3.53 35.28
C ASN A 75 12.95 4.93 35.23
N ASP A 76 13.11 5.74 36.28
CA ASP A 76 12.51 7.07 36.39
C ASP A 76 13.00 8.10 35.36
N ARG A 77 14.13 7.82 34.68
CA ARG A 77 14.74 8.72 33.68
C ARG A 77 14.79 8.11 32.29
N MET A 78 14.64 6.79 32.15
CA MET A 78 14.84 6.10 30.88
C MET A 78 13.60 5.32 30.43
N SER A 79 13.25 5.46 29.15
CA SER A 79 12.23 4.66 28.49
C SER A 79 12.67 4.22 27.09
N LEU A 80 12.20 3.05 26.66
CA LEU A 80 12.38 2.49 25.33
C LEU A 80 11.02 2.34 24.66
N GLU A 81 10.92 2.79 23.43
CA GLU A 81 9.79 2.53 22.55
C GLU A 81 10.28 1.72 21.35
N SER A 82 9.62 0.59 21.11
CA SER A 82 9.91 -0.33 20.00
C SER A 82 8.70 -0.44 19.10
N ASP A 83 8.88 -0.06 17.84
CA ASP A 83 7.86 -0.10 16.79
C ASP A 83 8.19 -1.24 15.82
N TYR A 84 7.20 -2.05 15.49
CA TYR A 84 7.28 -3.08 14.47
C TYR A 84 6.08 -2.98 13.53
N SER A 85 6.31 -3.10 12.23
CA SER A 85 5.23 -3.19 11.24
C SER A 85 5.61 -4.11 10.09
N MET A 86 4.60 -4.67 9.43
CA MET A 86 4.78 -5.56 8.29
C MET A 86 3.74 -5.26 7.22
N ARG A 87 4.15 -5.26 5.94
CA ARG A 87 3.20 -5.24 4.82
C ARG A 87 2.74 -6.64 4.49
N LEU A 88 1.43 -6.83 4.33
CA LEU A 88 0.87 -8.12 3.90
C LEU A 88 0.74 -8.21 2.38
N PRO A 89 0.83 -9.43 1.81
CA PRO A 89 0.62 -9.66 0.38
C PRO A 89 -0.79 -9.34 -0.08
N GLN A 90 -0.92 -8.79 -1.30
CA GLN A 90 -2.21 -8.55 -1.94
C GLN A 90 -2.44 -9.50 -3.12
N SER A 91 -3.65 -10.09 -3.21
CA SER A 91 -4.02 -11.07 -4.25
C SER A 91 -4.86 -10.52 -5.42
N ASN A 92 -5.26 -9.24 -5.43
CA ASN A 92 -6.29 -8.73 -6.35
C ASN A 92 -5.79 -8.01 -7.62
N LYS A 93 -4.50 -8.12 -8.00
CA LYS A 93 -4.02 -7.59 -9.29
C LYS A 93 -4.56 -8.45 -10.44
N LYS A 94 -5.70 -8.08 -11.02
CA LYS A 94 -6.19 -8.64 -12.30
C LYS A 94 -5.63 -7.81 -13.45
N GLY A 95 -4.64 -8.38 -14.15
CA GLY A 95 -4.02 -7.79 -15.34
C GLY A 95 -2.53 -7.57 -15.13
N THR A 96 -1.73 -8.13 -16.06
CA THR A 96 -0.26 -8.06 -16.17
C THR A 96 0.60 -8.93 -15.23
N SER A 97 1.70 -9.42 -15.81
CA SER A 97 2.63 -10.46 -15.34
C SER A 97 2.99 -10.36 -13.86
N ALA A 98 3.09 -11.53 -13.22
CA ALA A 98 3.47 -11.68 -11.81
C ALA A 98 4.88 -11.13 -11.55
N GLU A 99 4.97 -9.83 -11.24
CA GLU A 99 6.14 -9.28 -10.59
C GLU A 99 6.20 -9.86 -9.17
N ARG A 100 7.36 -10.44 -8.82
CA ARG A 100 7.59 -10.98 -7.47
C ARG A 100 7.66 -9.82 -6.49
N GLU A 101 6.53 -9.50 -5.89
CA GLU A 101 6.45 -8.45 -4.89
C GLU A 101 7.05 -8.95 -3.57
N VAL A 102 8.10 -8.26 -3.10
CA VAL A 102 8.70 -8.51 -1.78
C VAL A 102 7.98 -7.64 -0.77
N PHE A 103 7.48 -8.27 0.29
CA PHE A 103 6.75 -7.57 1.36
C PHE A 103 7.70 -7.30 2.54
N PRO A 104 8.11 -6.03 2.76
CA PRO A 104 9.05 -5.71 3.82
C PRO A 104 8.38 -5.69 5.20
N PHE A 105 9.17 -6.00 6.21
CA PHE A 105 8.91 -5.62 7.59
C PHE A 105 9.81 -4.44 7.98
N GLN A 106 9.39 -3.67 8.96
CA GLN A 106 10.12 -2.51 9.47
C GLN A 106 10.18 -2.58 11.00
N THR A 107 11.30 -2.13 11.55
CA THR A 107 11.52 -1.98 12.99
C THR A 107 12.08 -0.60 13.26
N LYS A 108 11.71 0.01 14.39
CA LYS A 108 12.29 1.25 14.87
C LYS A 108 12.31 1.28 16.38
N ASP A 109 13.48 1.55 16.95
CA ASP A 109 13.64 1.69 18.39
C ASP A 109 14.01 3.14 18.74
N ARG A 110 13.43 3.65 19.83
CA ARG A 110 13.72 4.98 20.36
C ARG A 110 13.93 4.90 21.87
N LEU A 111 15.15 5.20 22.29
CA LEU A 111 15.50 5.40 23.70
C LEU A 111 15.33 6.87 24.08
N GLN A 112 14.68 7.12 25.23
CA GLN A 112 14.57 8.43 25.85
C GLN A 112 15.30 8.38 27.20
N ILE A 113 16.03 9.45 27.54
CA ILE A 113 16.91 9.59 28.72
C ILE A 113 16.67 10.97 29.35
#